data_AF-A0AAP2Z263-F1
#
_entry.id   AF-A0AAP2Z263-F1
#
_cell.length_a   1.000
_cell.length_b   1.000
_cell.length_c   1.000
_cell.angle_alpha   90.00
_cell.angle_beta   90.00
_cell.angle_gamma   90.00
#
_symmetry.space_group_name_H-M   'P 1'
#
loop_
_entity.id
_entity.type
_entity.pdbx_description
1 polymer ?
#
loop_
_entity_poly.entity_id
_entity_poly.type
_entity_poly.pdbx_seq_one_letter_code
_entity_poly.pdbx_strand_id
1 'polypeptide(L)'
;MAIVTSLAAIADVSPLELPPLNETVDVDALDSLFVSDDGSESENRDEDEPENEHERSHDQTAEAERTWPTVDFRYASHDVRVDGNSSVDISRSETADHRADDWTHVTPVDVPADYGLTTRLVLAVGDRTGRKPTRVRSELERTVDLDALSRLNRRRGNGIPRSGGTVRFSRLGLDVVVTPDGTIAIGSTLTRLKRTGGNVLLTGSVPDALVDVASAKLLGNPDADRRHCVALLDRDVDVVDRRLPRMDAPTRVVTHETIARSSAVASSAVDVDTDTSADNDAPTDTDPETDATRNPASVIDRTPVTGDFEGVREAIETMLSESVSDQTDLEPSSLRLCVDSLRPILEEASHDAGPGSDSDDERTHDTDAIAFLEPLCEAVRDVSALAHYVLPVDRTSPAVERIESLFDATVELRVDGTTAQQRWHLHESSYTTEWFALTDHQ
;
A
#
# COMPACT_ATOMS: atom_id res chain seq x y z
N MET A 1 -15.50 3.22 28.22
CA MET A 1 -16.68 4.13 28.27
C MET A 1 -16.97 4.78 26.93
N ALA A 2 -15.95 5.26 26.20
CA ALA A 2 -16.10 5.89 24.88
C ALA A 2 -16.97 5.07 23.90
N ILE A 3 -16.70 3.77 23.74
CA ILE A 3 -17.46 2.86 22.84
C ILE A 3 -18.97 2.88 23.14
N VAL A 4 -19.37 2.78 24.41
CA VAL A 4 -20.78 2.73 24.81
C VAL A 4 -21.47 4.08 24.56
N THR A 5 -20.76 5.18 24.81
CA THR A 5 -21.28 6.54 24.54
C THR A 5 -21.45 6.79 23.05
N SER A 6 -20.47 6.41 22.21
CA SER A 6 -20.56 6.55 20.75
C SER A 6 -21.70 5.72 20.16
N LEU A 7 -21.85 4.46 20.61
CA LEU A 7 -22.95 3.59 20.18
C LEU A 7 -24.33 4.12 20.58
N ALA A 8 -24.46 4.66 21.79
CA ALA A 8 -25.69 5.26 22.28
C ALA A 8 -26.12 6.45 21.41
N ALA A 9 -25.16 7.30 21.03
CA ALA A 9 -25.40 8.42 20.12
C ALA A 9 -25.83 7.96 18.72
N ILE A 10 -25.19 6.92 18.16
CA ILE A 10 -25.54 6.38 16.83
C ILE A 10 -26.91 5.70 16.82
N ALA A 11 -27.26 5.02 17.90
CA ALA A 11 -28.53 4.32 18.02
C ALA A 11 -29.69 5.22 18.51
N ASP A 12 -29.43 6.48 18.85
CA ASP A 12 -30.39 7.43 19.44
C ASP A 12 -31.08 6.87 20.70
N VAL A 13 -30.28 6.23 21.57
CA VAL A 13 -30.74 5.63 22.84
C VAL A 13 -29.87 6.09 23.99
N SER A 14 -30.36 5.94 25.22
CA SER A 14 -29.53 6.21 26.40
C SER A 14 -28.41 5.17 26.54
N PRO A 15 -27.18 5.53 26.94
CA PRO A 15 -26.12 4.56 27.27
C PRO A 15 -26.55 3.51 28.31
N LEU A 16 -27.51 3.83 29.17
CA LEU A 16 -28.06 2.92 30.19
C LEU A 16 -29.04 1.88 29.61
N GLU A 17 -29.55 2.09 28.39
CA GLU A 17 -30.45 1.17 27.70
C GLU A 17 -29.69 0.12 26.89
N LEU A 18 -28.39 0.30 26.69
CA LEU A 18 -27.54 -0.67 26.00
C LEU A 18 -27.15 -1.83 26.94
N PRO A 19 -27.06 -3.08 26.42
CA PRO A 19 -26.51 -4.20 27.17
C PRO A 19 -25.10 -3.88 27.68
N PRO A 20 -24.67 -4.36 28.84
CA PRO A 20 -23.34 -4.02 29.32
C PRO A 20 -22.23 -4.58 28.39
N LEU A 21 -21.26 -3.75 28.02
CA LEU A 21 -20.17 -4.15 27.11
C LEU A 21 -19.37 -5.37 27.61
N ASN A 22 -19.26 -5.52 28.93
CA ASN A 22 -18.57 -6.64 29.56
C ASN A 22 -19.24 -8.03 29.34
N GLU A 23 -20.47 -8.04 28.82
CA GLU A 23 -21.15 -9.26 28.37
C GLU A 23 -20.61 -9.75 27.02
N THR A 24 -20.05 -8.84 26.23
CA THR A 24 -19.57 -9.09 24.86
C THR A 24 -18.07 -9.35 24.82
N VAL A 25 -17.28 -8.50 25.48
CA VAL A 25 -15.81 -8.58 25.53
C VAL A 25 -15.29 -8.24 26.92
N ASP A 26 -14.11 -8.73 27.29
CA ASP A 26 -13.44 -8.30 28.52
C ASP A 26 -12.90 -6.87 28.34
N VAL A 27 -13.56 -5.89 28.96
CA VAL A 27 -13.27 -4.45 28.74
C VAL A 27 -11.86 -4.09 29.18
N ASP A 28 -11.37 -4.64 30.28
CA ASP A 28 -10.01 -4.36 30.76
C ASP A 28 -8.96 -4.92 29.78
N ALA A 29 -9.21 -6.12 29.24
CA ALA A 29 -8.34 -6.69 28.21
C ALA A 29 -8.41 -5.91 26.90
N LEU A 30 -9.59 -5.41 26.52
CA LEU A 30 -9.74 -4.54 25.36
C LEU A 30 -8.93 -3.26 25.55
N ASP A 31 -9.00 -2.64 26.72
CA ASP A 31 -8.23 -1.43 27.06
C ASP A 31 -6.73 -1.72 27.02
N SER A 32 -6.28 -2.82 27.64
CA SER A 32 -4.86 -3.23 27.65
C SER A 32 -4.29 -3.53 26.25
N LEU A 33 -5.12 -3.86 25.26
CA LEU A 33 -4.66 -4.06 23.88
C LEU A 33 -4.30 -2.75 23.16
N PHE A 34 -4.79 -1.61 23.67
CA PHE A 34 -4.67 -0.30 23.02
C PHE A 34 -4.03 0.77 23.90
N VAL A 35 -3.68 0.43 25.15
CA VAL A 35 -2.84 1.31 25.97
C VAL A 35 -1.43 1.28 25.40
N SER A 36 -1.07 2.36 24.71
CA SER A 36 0.32 2.67 24.37
C SER A 36 1.15 2.66 25.65
N ASP A 37 2.32 2.02 25.61
CA ASP A 37 3.35 2.12 26.65
C ASP A 37 3.96 3.53 26.61
N ASP A 38 3.13 4.56 26.86
CA ASP A 38 3.53 5.94 26.98
C ASP A 38 4.17 6.12 28.37
N GLY A 39 5.47 5.88 28.41
CA GLY A 39 6.32 6.32 29.50
C GLY A 39 6.56 5.27 30.57
N SER A 40 7.59 4.45 30.35
CA SER A 40 8.44 4.04 31.46
C SER A 40 8.89 5.31 32.21
N GLU A 41 8.25 5.58 33.34
CA GLU A 41 8.58 6.63 34.29
C GLU A 41 10.06 6.52 34.65
N SER A 42 10.89 7.39 34.07
CA SER A 42 12.17 7.75 34.66
C SER A 42 11.90 8.70 35.84
N GLU A 43 11.33 8.16 36.91
CA GLU A 43 11.38 8.83 38.22
C GLU A 43 12.84 8.91 38.65
N ASN A 44 13.45 10.09 38.45
CA ASN A 44 14.35 10.81 39.35
C ASN A 44 15.27 11.74 38.56
N ARG A 45 14.86 13.00 38.41
CA ARG A 45 15.81 14.12 38.48
C ARG A 45 15.09 15.44 38.78
N ASP A 46 15.23 15.82 40.05
CA ASP A 46 15.25 17.14 40.66
C ASP A 46 14.88 18.36 39.79
N GLU A 47 13.74 18.94 40.18
CA GLU A 47 13.30 20.34 40.20
C GLU A 47 14.30 21.42 39.72
N ASP A 48 13.94 22.15 38.66
CA ASP A 48 13.85 23.64 38.62
C ASP A 48 13.65 24.13 37.16
N GLU A 49 12.45 24.63 36.83
CA GLU A 49 12.16 25.87 36.05
C GLU A 49 10.78 25.87 35.35
N PRO A 50 10.14 27.04 35.18
CA PRO A 50 8.69 27.16 34.97
C PRO A 50 8.24 27.15 33.49
N GLU A 51 7.18 26.36 33.27
CA GLU A 51 6.01 26.54 32.39
C GLU A 51 6.12 27.50 31.20
N ASN A 52 6.29 26.91 30.00
CA ASN A 52 5.85 27.48 28.74
C ASN A 52 4.63 26.66 28.27
N GLU A 53 3.45 27.05 28.74
CA GLU A 53 2.18 26.64 28.14
C GLU A 53 2.06 27.38 26.81
N HIS A 54 2.16 26.71 25.66
CA HIS A 54 1.52 27.02 24.37
C HIS A 54 2.13 26.11 23.30
N GLU A 55 1.74 24.83 23.24
CA GLU A 55 1.96 23.95 22.07
C GLU A 55 1.27 22.59 22.26
N ARG A 56 -0.05 22.59 22.38
CA ARG A 56 -0.87 21.37 22.19
C ARG A 56 -2.22 21.77 21.63
N SER A 57 -2.29 21.93 20.31
CA SER A 57 -3.58 22.05 19.64
C SER A 57 -3.43 21.76 18.15
N HIS A 58 -3.96 20.60 17.79
CA HIS A 58 -4.49 20.24 16.47
C HIS A 58 -3.47 19.94 15.38
N ASP A 59 -3.14 18.65 15.29
CA ASP A 59 -3.27 17.94 14.02
C ASP A 59 -4.03 16.63 14.29
N GLN A 60 -5.34 16.69 14.08
CA GLN A 60 -6.29 15.57 14.23
C GLN A 60 -7.30 15.74 13.12
N THR A 61 -6.91 15.37 11.90
CA THR A 61 -7.76 14.82 10.83
C THR A 61 -6.91 14.64 9.57
N ALA A 62 -6.17 13.53 9.48
CA ALA A 62 -5.80 12.87 8.25
C ALA A 62 -5.20 11.50 8.62
N GLU A 63 -5.54 10.49 7.82
CA GLU A 63 -4.95 9.14 7.80
C GLU A 63 -5.18 8.23 9.02
N ALA A 64 -6.10 7.29 8.83
CA ALA A 64 -6.07 6.03 9.57
C ALA A 64 -4.84 5.23 9.11
N GLU A 65 -3.64 5.60 9.59
CA GLU A 65 -2.54 4.65 9.67
C GLU A 65 -3.13 3.39 10.30
N ARG A 66 -3.07 2.26 9.59
CA ARG A 66 -3.60 0.97 10.08
C ARG A 66 -2.76 0.54 11.26
N THR A 67 -3.10 1.07 12.42
CA THR A 67 -2.42 0.81 13.67
C THR A 67 -2.93 -0.51 14.21
N TRP A 68 -1.97 -1.40 14.45
CA TRP A 68 -2.24 -2.72 15.00
C TRP A 68 -2.16 -2.67 16.52
N PRO A 69 -2.92 -3.51 17.23
CA PRO A 69 -3.86 -4.51 16.70
C PRO A 69 -5.20 -3.88 16.28
N THR A 70 -6.04 -4.64 15.58
CA THR A 70 -7.46 -4.31 15.39
C THR A 70 -8.32 -5.35 16.10
N VAL A 71 -9.38 -4.92 16.77
CA VAL A 71 -10.37 -5.79 17.40
C VAL A 71 -11.75 -5.53 16.81
N ASP A 72 -12.35 -6.55 16.20
CA ASP A 72 -13.70 -6.51 15.65
C ASP A 72 -14.65 -7.38 16.48
N PHE A 73 -15.79 -6.84 16.91
CA PHE A 73 -16.81 -7.57 17.66
C PHE A 73 -18.22 -7.02 17.40
N ARG A 74 -19.23 -7.84 17.66
CA ARG A 74 -20.64 -7.44 17.53
C ARG A 74 -21.20 -6.99 18.86
N TYR A 75 -21.79 -5.80 18.91
CA TYR A 75 -22.43 -5.25 20.11
C TYR A 75 -23.72 -4.53 19.76
N ALA A 76 -24.82 -4.86 20.45
CA ALA A 76 -26.14 -4.25 20.24
C ALA A 76 -26.55 -4.15 18.75
N SER A 77 -26.37 -5.22 17.97
CA SER A 77 -26.64 -5.32 16.52
C SER A 77 -25.75 -4.48 15.60
N HIS A 78 -24.69 -3.88 16.13
CA HIS A 78 -23.68 -3.17 15.36
C HIS A 78 -22.38 -3.96 15.31
N ASP A 79 -21.66 -3.81 14.21
CA ASP A 79 -20.29 -4.29 14.07
C ASP A 79 -19.36 -3.15 14.52
N VAL A 80 -18.59 -3.43 15.56
CA VAL A 80 -17.68 -2.48 16.21
C VAL A 80 -16.27 -2.90 15.89
N ARG A 81 -15.48 -1.96 15.37
CA ARG A 81 -14.04 -2.10 15.14
C ARG A 81 -13.30 -1.09 15.99
N VAL A 82 -12.26 -1.56 16.67
CA VAL A 82 -11.33 -0.71 17.41
C VAL A 82 -9.94 -0.95 16.85
N ASP A 83 -9.21 0.09 16.48
CA ASP A 83 -7.84 0.01 15.98
C ASP A 83 -6.78 0.40 17.02
N GLY A 84 -5.50 0.26 16.66
CA GLY A 84 -4.36 0.52 17.53
C GLY A 84 -4.30 1.95 18.08
N ASN A 85 -4.93 2.91 17.40
CA ASN A 85 -5.05 4.30 17.82
C ASN A 85 -6.25 4.54 18.74
N SER A 86 -6.91 3.47 19.20
CA SER A 86 -8.16 3.53 19.95
C SER A 86 -9.30 4.23 19.18
N SER A 87 -9.20 4.34 17.85
CA SER A 87 -10.30 4.83 17.03
C SER A 87 -11.38 3.76 16.97
N VAL A 88 -12.63 4.19 17.01
CA VAL A 88 -13.79 3.30 17.08
C VAL A 88 -14.66 3.55 15.86
N ASP A 89 -14.73 2.56 14.98
CA ASP A 89 -15.66 2.54 13.87
C ASP A 89 -16.85 1.63 14.18
N ILE A 90 -18.05 2.13 13.91
CA ILE A 90 -19.31 1.47 14.22
C ILE A 90 -20.16 1.47 12.97
N SER A 91 -20.46 0.27 12.49
CA SER A 91 -21.28 0.07 11.30
C SER A 91 -22.50 -0.81 11.60
N ARG A 92 -23.56 -0.65 10.82
CA ARG A 92 -24.74 -1.52 10.91
C ARG A 92 -24.50 -2.76 10.05
N SER A 93 -24.82 -3.92 10.61
CA SER A 93 -24.55 -5.24 10.02
C SER A 93 -25.25 -5.54 8.67
N GLU A 94 -26.10 -4.63 8.17
CA GLU A 94 -26.78 -4.76 6.87
C GLU A 94 -25.91 -4.32 5.68
N THR A 95 -24.83 -3.56 5.92
CA THR A 95 -23.77 -3.33 4.93
C THR A 95 -22.71 -4.43 5.06
N ALA A 96 -23.11 -5.66 4.75
CA ALA A 96 -22.16 -6.75 4.64
C ALA A 96 -21.23 -6.49 3.43
N ASP A 97 -19.95 -6.81 3.61
CA ASP A 97 -19.09 -7.41 2.57
C ASP A 97 -18.02 -6.58 1.82
N HIS A 98 -17.49 -5.48 2.38
CA HIS A 98 -16.19 -4.96 1.92
C HIS A 98 -15.06 -5.08 2.96
N ARG A 99 -15.38 -5.42 4.21
CA ARG A 99 -14.42 -5.41 5.33
C ARG A 99 -13.93 -6.79 5.77
N ALA A 100 -14.63 -7.86 5.39
CA ALA A 100 -14.23 -9.24 5.67
C ALA A 100 -13.24 -9.79 4.63
N ASP A 101 -13.12 -9.14 3.47
CA ASP A 101 -12.43 -9.69 2.31
C ASP A 101 -10.89 -9.56 2.36
N ASP A 102 -10.38 -8.57 3.11
CA ASP A 102 -8.94 -8.25 3.19
C ASP A 102 -8.10 -9.30 3.95
N TRP A 103 -8.76 -10.31 4.55
CA TRP A 103 -8.11 -11.35 5.36
C TRP A 103 -8.36 -12.78 4.88
N THR A 104 -8.91 -12.97 3.67
CA THR A 104 -9.20 -14.30 3.09
C THR A 104 -7.94 -15.10 2.73
N HIS A 105 -6.75 -14.48 2.77
CA HIS A 105 -5.45 -15.12 2.55
C HIS A 105 -4.91 -15.85 3.79
N VAL A 106 -5.47 -15.62 4.98
CA VAL A 106 -5.05 -16.33 6.20
C VAL A 106 -5.66 -17.72 6.25
N THR A 107 -4.92 -18.70 6.77
CA THR A 107 -5.41 -20.08 6.92
C THR A 107 -5.32 -20.52 8.38
N PRO A 108 -6.35 -21.20 8.94
CA PRO A 108 -6.29 -21.75 10.28
C PRO A 108 -5.07 -22.64 10.48
N VAL A 109 -4.44 -22.52 11.65
CA VAL A 109 -3.28 -23.31 12.04
C VAL A 109 -3.71 -24.33 13.09
N ASP A 110 -3.38 -25.60 12.84
CA ASP A 110 -3.63 -26.68 13.79
C ASP A 110 -2.49 -26.72 14.82
N VAL A 111 -2.80 -26.24 16.04
CA VAL A 111 -1.89 -26.31 17.19
C VAL A 111 -2.63 -26.97 18.35
N PRO A 112 -2.02 -27.95 19.06
CA PRO A 112 -2.69 -28.68 20.12
C PRO A 112 -3.38 -27.77 21.14
N ALA A 113 -4.67 -28.00 21.36
CA ALA A 113 -5.52 -27.18 22.23
C ALA A 113 -5.14 -27.23 23.72
N ASP A 114 -4.29 -28.19 24.11
CA ASP A 114 -3.80 -28.33 25.50
C ASP A 114 -2.93 -27.16 25.94
N TYR A 115 -2.41 -26.38 24.99
CA TYR A 115 -1.65 -25.15 25.25
C TYR A 115 -2.57 -23.93 25.35
N GLY A 116 -2.24 -23.02 26.28
CA GLY A 116 -2.86 -21.70 26.33
C GLY A 116 -2.67 -20.93 25.02
N LEU A 117 -3.58 -19.99 24.73
CA LEU A 117 -3.61 -19.22 23.47
C LEU A 117 -2.25 -18.59 23.14
N THR A 118 -1.63 -17.90 24.11
CA THR A 118 -0.29 -17.30 23.95
C THR A 118 0.75 -18.31 23.46
N THR A 119 0.79 -19.49 24.06
CA THR A 119 1.75 -20.54 23.67
C THR A 119 1.44 -21.06 22.27
N ARG A 120 0.15 -21.29 21.94
CA ARG A 120 -0.24 -21.74 20.60
C ARG A 120 0.15 -20.73 19.53
N LEU A 121 -0.07 -19.45 19.79
CA LEU A 121 0.25 -18.36 18.86
C LEU A 121 1.76 -18.27 18.63
N VAL A 122 2.58 -18.30 19.69
CA VAL A 122 4.04 -18.26 19.58
C VAL A 122 4.58 -19.46 18.79
N LEU A 123 4.02 -20.66 19.00
CA LEU A 123 4.40 -21.85 18.24
C LEU A 123 3.98 -21.73 16.77
N ALA A 124 2.73 -21.34 16.49
CA ALA A 124 2.23 -21.18 15.12
C ALA A 124 3.06 -20.18 14.30
N VAL A 125 3.41 -19.04 14.89
CA VAL A 125 4.26 -18.03 14.25
C VAL A 125 5.71 -18.51 14.14
N GLY A 126 6.23 -19.22 15.15
CA GLY A 126 7.58 -19.80 15.12
C GLY A 126 7.75 -20.82 14.00
N ASP A 127 6.78 -21.70 13.80
CA ASP A 127 6.80 -22.71 12.74
C ASP A 127 6.77 -22.07 11.35
N ARG A 128 5.99 -21.00 11.17
CA ARG A 128 5.89 -20.27 9.89
C ARG A 128 7.13 -19.44 9.56
N THR A 129 7.76 -18.86 10.58
CA THR A 129 8.92 -17.97 10.40
C THR A 129 10.26 -18.70 10.52
N GLY A 130 10.28 -19.94 11.00
CA GLY A 130 11.50 -20.67 11.36
C GLY A 130 12.26 -20.06 12.54
N ARG A 131 11.62 -19.19 13.34
CA ARG A 131 12.25 -18.46 14.45
C ARG A 131 12.02 -19.17 15.79
N LYS A 132 12.98 -19.00 16.70
CA LYS A 132 12.87 -19.55 18.07
C LYS A 132 11.68 -18.92 18.82
N PRO A 133 10.91 -19.70 19.61
CA PRO A 133 9.75 -19.21 20.35
C PRO A 133 10.00 -17.98 21.22
N THR A 134 11.15 -17.88 21.88
CA THR A 134 11.49 -16.72 22.71
C THR A 134 11.59 -15.43 21.91
N ARG A 135 12.19 -15.49 20.70
CA ARG A 135 12.29 -14.35 19.81
C ARG A 135 10.92 -13.99 19.24
N VAL A 136 10.14 -14.98 18.83
CA VAL A 136 8.78 -14.76 18.32
C VAL A 136 7.93 -14.05 19.36
N ARG A 137 7.94 -14.53 20.61
CA ARG A 137 7.19 -13.92 21.70
C ARG A 137 7.54 -12.43 21.87
N SER A 138 8.82 -12.09 21.97
CA SER A 138 9.25 -10.69 22.10
C SER A 138 8.86 -9.82 20.90
N GLU A 139 8.77 -10.37 19.70
CA GLU A 139 8.32 -9.62 18.52
C GLU A 139 6.82 -9.42 18.48
N LEU A 140 6.03 -10.37 18.98
CA LEU A 140 4.58 -10.24 19.09
C LEU A 140 4.18 -9.25 20.19
N GLU A 141 4.87 -9.28 21.34
CA GLU A 141 4.63 -8.37 22.47
C GLU A 141 4.89 -6.89 22.12
N ARG A 142 5.61 -6.60 21.03
CA ARG A 142 5.75 -5.23 20.50
C ARG A 142 4.55 -4.72 19.72
N THR A 143 3.62 -5.60 19.38
CA THR A 143 2.46 -5.26 18.55
C THR A 143 1.15 -5.54 19.28
N VAL A 144 1.13 -6.52 20.18
CA VAL A 144 -0.09 -6.91 20.89
C VAL A 144 0.24 -7.46 22.29
N ASP A 145 -0.50 -7.02 23.30
CA ASP A 145 -0.46 -7.64 24.63
C ASP A 145 -1.06 -9.06 24.55
N LEU A 146 -0.18 -10.06 24.67
CA LEU A 146 -0.54 -11.48 24.57
C LEU A 146 -1.39 -11.98 25.75
N ASP A 147 -1.27 -11.36 26.91
CA ASP A 147 -2.06 -11.70 28.10
C ASP A 147 -3.45 -11.08 27.99
N ALA A 148 -3.55 -9.84 27.51
CA ALA A 148 -4.82 -9.20 27.16
C ALA A 148 -5.54 -9.98 26.06
N LEU A 149 -4.84 -10.37 24.99
CA LEU A 149 -5.37 -11.24 23.94
C LEU A 149 -5.93 -12.56 24.49
N SER A 150 -5.19 -13.19 25.41
CA SER A 150 -5.63 -14.42 26.11
C SER A 150 -6.80 -14.21 27.07
N ARG A 151 -7.09 -12.97 27.47
CA ARG A 151 -8.18 -12.61 28.38
C ARG A 151 -9.43 -12.13 27.66
N LEU A 152 -9.29 -11.50 26.49
CA LEU A 152 -10.35 -10.81 25.75
C LEU A 152 -11.64 -11.63 25.65
N ASN A 153 -11.48 -12.92 25.35
CA ASN A 153 -12.58 -13.86 25.08
C ASN A 153 -12.82 -14.85 26.24
N ARG A 154 -12.20 -14.66 27.41
CA ARG A 154 -12.42 -15.56 28.56
C ARG A 154 -13.88 -15.51 29.02
N ARG A 155 -14.33 -16.60 29.64
CA ARG A 155 -15.61 -16.63 30.35
C ARG A 155 -15.61 -15.60 31.47
N ARG A 156 -16.78 -15.03 31.76
CA ARG A 156 -17.00 -14.19 32.93
C ARG A 156 -16.72 -14.98 34.21
N GLY A 157 -16.46 -14.29 35.32
CA GLY A 157 -16.26 -14.93 36.64
C GLY A 157 -17.45 -15.78 37.11
N ASN A 158 -18.63 -15.59 36.52
CA ASN A 158 -19.84 -16.39 36.74
C ASN A 158 -19.99 -17.59 35.76
N GLY A 159 -19.00 -17.87 34.91
CA GLY A 159 -18.97 -19.00 33.98
C GLY A 159 -19.71 -18.79 32.64
N ILE A 160 -20.38 -17.65 32.45
CA ILE A 160 -21.11 -17.37 31.21
C ILE A 160 -20.11 -17.01 30.10
N PRO A 161 -20.16 -17.64 28.91
CA PRO A 161 -19.31 -17.29 27.78
C PRO A 161 -19.62 -15.88 27.27
N ARG A 162 -18.61 -15.27 26.67
CA ARG A 162 -18.73 -14.02 25.92
C ARG A 162 -18.87 -14.36 24.43
N SER A 163 -19.52 -13.49 23.66
CA SER A 163 -19.46 -13.57 22.20
C SER A 163 -18.04 -13.34 21.68
N GLY A 164 -17.27 -12.51 22.40
CA GLY A 164 -15.86 -12.24 22.14
C GLY A 164 -15.63 -11.30 20.96
N GLY A 165 -14.35 -11.05 20.70
CA GLY A 165 -13.85 -10.27 19.56
C GLY A 165 -12.82 -11.05 18.76
N THR A 166 -12.75 -10.72 17.47
CA THR A 166 -11.69 -11.17 16.56
C THR A 166 -10.57 -10.16 16.61
N VAL A 167 -9.36 -10.60 16.93
CA VAL A 167 -8.17 -9.75 16.93
C VAL A 167 -7.37 -10.00 15.65
N ARG A 168 -6.98 -8.94 14.96
CA ARG A 168 -6.17 -8.96 13.76
C ARG A 168 -4.92 -8.12 13.97
N PHE A 169 -3.77 -8.60 13.53
CA PHE A 169 -2.54 -7.82 13.54
C PHE A 169 -1.54 -8.37 12.53
N SER A 170 -0.58 -7.54 12.12
CA SER A 170 0.51 -7.93 11.22
C SER A 170 1.85 -7.84 11.94
N ARG A 171 2.68 -8.89 11.86
CA ARG A 171 4.03 -8.89 12.46
C ARG A 171 4.90 -9.96 11.83
N LEU A 172 6.20 -9.68 11.66
CA LEU A 172 7.16 -10.63 11.08
C LEU A 172 6.79 -11.11 9.66
N GLY A 173 6.17 -10.25 8.84
CA GLY A 173 5.75 -10.57 7.48
C GLY A 173 4.52 -11.48 7.43
N LEU A 174 3.87 -11.66 8.58
CA LEU A 174 2.70 -12.50 8.74
C LEU A 174 1.53 -11.68 9.23
N ASP A 175 0.38 -12.11 8.75
CA ASP A 175 -0.93 -11.62 9.11
C ASP A 175 -1.58 -12.65 10.02
N VAL A 176 -1.95 -12.23 11.22
CA VAL A 176 -2.49 -13.11 12.25
C VAL A 176 -3.92 -12.70 12.56
N VAL A 177 -4.82 -13.69 12.55
CA VAL A 177 -6.20 -13.55 13.01
C VAL A 177 -6.42 -14.50 14.18
N VAL A 178 -6.95 -13.97 15.28
CA VAL A 178 -7.37 -14.73 16.45
C VAL A 178 -8.85 -14.53 16.67
N THR A 179 -9.64 -15.57 16.48
CA THR A 179 -11.10 -15.54 16.60
C THR A 179 -11.56 -15.73 18.05
N PRO A 180 -12.84 -15.44 18.37
CA PRO A 180 -13.38 -15.56 19.73
C PRO A 180 -13.22 -16.93 20.39
N ASP A 181 -13.26 -18.01 19.61
CA ASP A 181 -13.06 -19.39 20.06
C ASP A 181 -11.58 -19.75 20.30
N GLY A 182 -10.66 -18.82 20.02
CA GLY A 182 -9.22 -19.01 20.15
C GLY A 182 -8.60 -19.75 18.97
N THR A 183 -9.29 -19.90 17.85
CA THR A 183 -8.68 -20.35 16.59
C THR A 183 -7.69 -19.29 16.10
N ILE A 184 -6.52 -19.75 15.65
CA ILE A 184 -5.47 -18.89 15.11
C ILE A 184 -5.38 -19.17 13.61
N ALA A 185 -5.45 -18.14 12.79
CA ALA A 185 -5.19 -18.22 11.36
C ALA A 185 -4.02 -17.32 10.98
N ILE A 186 -3.16 -17.80 10.09
CA ILE A 186 -1.95 -17.10 9.67
C ILE A 186 -1.87 -17.06 8.14
N GLY A 187 -1.56 -15.90 7.60
CA GLY A 187 -1.24 -15.66 6.19
C GLY A 187 0.03 -14.82 6.06
N SER A 188 0.51 -14.62 4.83
CA SER A 188 1.64 -13.71 4.57
C SER A 188 1.12 -12.33 4.19
N THR A 189 1.72 -11.29 4.77
CA THR A 189 1.47 -9.88 4.41
C THR A 189 1.74 -9.61 2.93
N LEU A 190 2.75 -10.25 2.34
CA LEU A 190 3.01 -10.15 0.91
C LEU A 190 1.89 -10.79 0.08
N THR A 191 1.27 -11.87 0.56
CA THR A 191 0.12 -12.49 -0.11
C THR A 191 -1.13 -11.60 -0.02
N ARG A 192 -1.35 -10.91 1.11
CA ARG A 192 -2.40 -9.88 1.22
C ARG A 192 -2.19 -8.81 0.16
N LEU A 193 -1.02 -8.15 0.18
CA LEU A 193 -0.67 -7.08 -0.77
C LEU A 193 -0.84 -7.51 -2.25
N LYS A 194 -0.40 -8.73 -2.60
CA LYS A 194 -0.57 -9.27 -3.95
C LYS A 194 -2.02 -9.53 -4.34
N ARG A 195 -2.91 -9.80 -3.39
CA ARG A 195 -4.32 -10.10 -3.61
C ARG A 195 -5.18 -8.86 -3.56
N THR A 196 -5.05 -8.06 -2.51
CA THR A 196 -5.98 -6.97 -2.22
C THR A 196 -5.52 -5.65 -2.83
N GLY A 197 -4.31 -5.61 -3.38
CA GLY A 197 -3.71 -4.40 -3.90
C GLY A 197 -2.91 -3.65 -2.83
N GLY A 198 -2.41 -2.49 -3.20
CA GLY A 198 -1.59 -1.64 -2.35
C GLY A 198 -0.53 -0.87 -3.14
N ASN A 199 0.21 -0.03 -2.42
CA ASN A 199 1.18 0.91 -2.93
C ASN A 199 2.60 0.43 -2.61
N VAL A 200 3.44 0.27 -3.64
CA VAL A 200 4.80 -0.26 -3.53
C VAL A 200 5.83 0.73 -4.04
N LEU A 201 6.74 1.16 -3.20
CA LEU A 201 7.89 1.97 -3.62
C LEU A 201 8.99 1.06 -4.17
N LEU A 202 9.44 1.27 -5.40
CA LEU A 202 10.58 0.60 -6.01
C LEU A 202 11.80 1.53 -5.99
N THR A 203 12.84 1.15 -5.26
CA THR A 203 14.05 1.95 -5.06
C THR A 203 15.33 1.15 -5.30
N GLY A 204 16.47 1.85 -5.40
CA GLY A 204 17.79 1.28 -5.59
C GLY A 204 18.62 2.07 -6.61
N SER A 205 19.87 2.38 -6.27
CA SER A 205 20.85 2.94 -7.22
C SER A 205 21.40 1.86 -8.15
N VAL A 206 20.55 1.35 -9.04
CA VAL A 206 20.88 0.31 -10.02
C VAL A 206 20.61 0.80 -11.45
N PRO A 207 21.21 0.18 -12.49
CA PRO A 207 20.90 0.53 -13.87
C PRO A 207 19.41 0.35 -14.20
N ASP A 208 18.87 1.23 -15.06
CA ASP A 208 17.45 1.23 -15.47
C ASP A 208 16.97 -0.13 -15.99
N ALA A 209 17.83 -0.91 -16.64
CA ALA A 209 17.48 -2.25 -17.12
C ALA A 209 17.05 -3.19 -15.97
N LEU A 210 17.61 -3.04 -14.77
CA LEU A 210 17.21 -3.81 -13.59
C LEU A 210 15.91 -3.28 -12.97
N VAL A 211 15.70 -1.97 -13.01
CA VAL A 211 14.44 -1.34 -12.62
C VAL A 211 13.32 -1.82 -13.55
N ASP A 212 13.55 -1.87 -14.86
CA ASP A 212 12.61 -2.37 -15.86
C ASP A 212 12.23 -3.84 -15.59
N VAL A 213 13.21 -4.69 -15.22
CA VAL A 213 12.94 -6.10 -14.85
C VAL A 213 12.10 -6.20 -13.57
N ALA A 214 12.40 -5.40 -12.55
CA ALA A 214 11.63 -5.40 -11.31
C ALA A 214 10.21 -4.87 -11.51
N SER A 215 10.07 -3.77 -12.25
CA SER A 215 8.81 -3.13 -12.63
C SER A 215 7.93 -4.09 -13.44
N ALA A 216 8.50 -4.81 -14.42
CA ALA A 216 7.79 -5.85 -15.17
C ALA A 216 7.22 -6.96 -14.27
N LYS A 217 7.93 -7.37 -13.22
CA LYS A 217 7.42 -8.36 -12.26
C LYS A 217 6.24 -7.84 -11.44
N LEU A 218 6.24 -6.56 -11.07
CA LEU A 218 5.16 -5.91 -10.31
C LEU A 218 3.91 -5.68 -11.17
N LEU A 219 4.08 -5.47 -12.47
CA LEU A 219 2.99 -5.46 -13.46
C LEU A 219 2.34 -6.85 -13.67
N GLY A 220 2.92 -7.90 -13.07
CA GLY A 220 2.34 -9.23 -13.01
C GLY A 220 2.73 -10.14 -14.18
N ASN A 221 2.19 -11.35 -14.16
CA ASN A 221 2.39 -12.30 -15.24
C ASN A 221 1.64 -11.82 -16.50
N PRO A 222 2.29 -11.74 -17.68
CA PRO A 222 1.61 -11.37 -18.92
C PRO A 222 0.46 -12.31 -19.30
N ASP A 223 0.48 -13.56 -18.83
CA ASP A 223 -0.60 -14.53 -19.11
C ASP A 223 -1.81 -14.39 -18.17
N ALA A 224 -1.75 -13.49 -17.19
CA ALA A 224 -2.87 -13.19 -16.30
C ALA A 224 -3.71 -12.06 -16.89
N ASP A 225 -5.04 -12.16 -16.77
CA ASP A 225 -5.95 -11.08 -17.17
C ASP A 225 -5.78 -9.89 -16.22
N ARG A 226 -4.89 -8.97 -16.62
CA ARG A 226 -4.48 -7.78 -15.87
C ARG A 226 -4.61 -6.58 -16.77
N ARG A 227 -5.02 -5.47 -16.17
CA ARG A 227 -5.09 -4.19 -16.86
C ARG A 227 -3.97 -3.30 -16.36
N HIS A 228 -3.32 -2.63 -17.29
CA HIS A 228 -2.12 -1.86 -17.01
C HIS A 228 -2.37 -0.38 -17.28
N CYS A 229 -2.02 0.42 -16.28
CA CYS A 229 -1.98 1.86 -16.33
C CYS A 229 -0.53 2.28 -16.07
N VAL A 230 0.05 3.10 -16.94
CA VAL A 230 1.44 3.56 -16.79
C VAL A 230 1.47 5.08 -16.87
N ALA A 231 1.93 5.74 -15.82
CA ALA A 231 2.23 7.17 -15.81
C ALA A 231 3.74 7.36 -15.99
N LEU A 232 4.14 8.08 -17.04
CA LEU A 232 5.53 8.38 -17.34
C LEU A 232 5.81 9.86 -17.11
N LEU A 233 6.66 10.19 -16.15
CA LEU A 233 6.95 11.57 -15.74
C LEU A 233 8.27 12.11 -16.33
N ASP A 234 9.27 11.25 -16.51
CA ASP A 234 10.58 11.61 -17.10
C ASP A 234 11.12 10.54 -18.07
N ARG A 235 10.28 9.58 -18.45
CA ARG A 235 10.64 8.45 -19.29
C ARG A 235 9.85 8.44 -20.59
N ASP A 236 10.47 7.92 -21.65
CA ASP A 236 9.80 7.71 -22.93
C ASP A 236 8.92 6.46 -22.91
N VAL A 237 7.87 6.47 -23.74
CA VAL A 237 6.89 5.38 -23.90
C VAL A 237 7.52 4.05 -24.31
N ASP A 238 8.72 4.05 -24.92
CA ASP A 238 9.48 2.84 -25.22
C ASP A 238 9.77 1.95 -23.99
N VAL A 239 9.70 2.51 -22.77
CA VAL A 239 9.79 1.75 -21.51
C VAL A 239 8.62 0.77 -21.34
N VAL A 240 7.43 1.15 -21.81
CA VAL A 240 6.21 0.33 -21.67
C VAL A 240 6.39 -0.99 -22.43
N ASP A 241 6.90 -0.95 -23.65
CA ASP A 241 7.14 -2.14 -24.47
C ASP A 241 8.18 -3.10 -23.84
N ARG A 242 9.18 -2.57 -23.13
CA ARG A 242 10.17 -3.39 -22.42
C ARG A 242 9.58 -4.10 -21.20
N ARG A 243 8.63 -3.46 -20.51
CA ARG A 243 8.02 -3.99 -19.29
C ARG A 243 6.81 -4.88 -19.56
N LEU A 244 6.10 -4.61 -20.65
CA LEU A 244 4.89 -5.31 -21.08
C LEU A 244 5.02 -5.80 -22.53
N PRO A 245 5.92 -6.76 -22.80
CA PRO A 245 6.20 -7.22 -24.17
C PRO A 245 5.05 -8.02 -24.80
N ARG A 246 4.05 -8.43 -24.01
CA ARG A 246 2.82 -9.11 -24.46
C ARG A 246 1.64 -8.42 -23.80
N MET A 247 0.78 -7.82 -24.62
CA MET A 247 -0.41 -7.12 -24.14
C MET A 247 -1.63 -7.75 -24.82
N ASP A 248 -2.39 -8.53 -24.05
CA ASP A 248 -3.67 -9.08 -24.51
C ASP A 248 -4.83 -8.07 -24.31
N ALA A 249 -4.60 -7.04 -23.48
CA ALA A 249 -5.51 -5.94 -23.20
C ALA A 249 -4.86 -4.58 -23.51
N PRO A 250 -5.65 -3.54 -23.82
CA PRO A 250 -5.12 -2.19 -24.04
C PRO A 250 -4.44 -1.66 -22.76
N THR A 251 -3.24 -1.13 -22.91
CA THR A 251 -2.52 -0.43 -21.83
C THR A 251 -2.77 1.06 -21.96
N ARG A 252 -3.20 1.69 -20.86
CA ARG A 252 -3.41 3.14 -20.82
C ARG A 252 -2.15 3.82 -20.31
N VAL A 253 -1.69 4.87 -21.00
CA VAL A 253 -0.44 5.55 -20.70
C VAL A 253 -0.67 7.05 -20.53
N VAL A 254 -0.36 7.59 -19.36
CA VAL A 254 -0.27 9.03 -19.11
C VAL A 254 1.18 9.46 -19.33
N THR A 255 1.42 10.49 -20.15
CA THR A 255 2.77 11.06 -20.32
C THR A 255 2.77 12.51 -19.86
N HIS A 256 3.67 12.87 -18.94
CA HIS A 256 3.89 14.26 -18.56
C HIS A 256 4.77 14.93 -19.61
N GLU A 257 4.22 15.95 -20.27
CA GLU A 257 4.96 16.80 -21.17
C GLU A 257 5.34 18.08 -20.43
N THR A 258 6.55 18.11 -19.88
CA THR A 258 7.08 19.35 -19.31
C THR A 258 7.19 20.37 -20.44
N ILE A 259 6.56 21.54 -20.29
CA ILE A 259 6.72 22.67 -21.22
C ILE A 259 8.11 23.26 -21.00
N ALA A 260 9.15 22.51 -21.37
CA ALA A 260 10.45 23.09 -21.61
C ALA A 260 10.26 24.09 -22.75
N ARG A 261 10.59 25.36 -22.48
CA ARG A 261 10.64 26.49 -23.42
C ARG A 261 11.05 26.00 -24.82
N SER A 262 10.07 25.68 -25.66
CA SER A 262 10.29 25.24 -27.03
C SER A 262 10.59 26.46 -27.89
N SER A 263 11.76 27.05 -27.69
CA SER A 263 12.45 27.82 -28.71
C SER A 263 13.53 26.92 -29.31
N ALA A 264 13.10 25.99 -30.17
CA ALA A 264 13.83 25.43 -31.32
C ALA A 264 13.40 23.98 -31.63
N VAL A 265 12.15 23.77 -32.04
CA VAL A 265 11.90 22.85 -33.16
C VAL A 265 11.24 23.70 -34.24
N ALA A 266 12.07 24.48 -34.93
CA ALA A 266 11.67 25.07 -36.18
C ALA A 266 11.37 23.92 -37.15
N SER A 267 10.12 23.89 -37.61
CA SER A 267 9.57 23.15 -38.72
C SER A 267 10.61 22.58 -39.68
N SER A 268 10.55 21.27 -39.90
CA SER A 268 10.98 20.68 -41.17
C SER A 268 9.82 19.89 -41.76
N ALA A 269 8.72 20.60 -42.02
CA ALA A 269 7.85 20.28 -43.14
C ALA A 269 8.44 21.04 -44.34
N VAL A 270 9.30 20.35 -45.09
CA VAL A 270 9.74 20.81 -46.41
C VAL A 270 8.90 20.06 -47.42
N ASP A 271 7.82 20.71 -47.85
CA ASP A 271 7.22 20.48 -49.16
C ASP A 271 8.27 20.82 -50.22
N VAL A 272 8.67 19.82 -51.01
CA VAL A 272 9.24 20.05 -52.34
C VAL A 272 8.57 19.07 -53.31
N ASP A 273 7.54 19.60 -53.95
CA ASP A 273 7.10 19.23 -55.29
C ASP A 273 8.28 19.48 -56.26
N THR A 274 8.79 18.45 -56.93
CA THR A 274 9.52 18.64 -58.18
C THR A 274 9.32 17.43 -59.09
N ASP A 275 8.42 17.65 -60.05
CA ASP A 275 8.24 17.00 -61.33
C ASP A 275 9.58 16.80 -62.08
N THR A 276 9.94 15.56 -62.43
CA THR A 276 10.70 15.24 -63.66
C THR A 276 10.59 13.74 -63.98
N SER A 277 9.99 13.47 -65.13
CA SER A 277 9.93 12.17 -65.81
C SER A 277 11.29 11.74 -66.38
N ALA A 278 11.65 10.47 -66.24
CA ALA A 278 12.42 9.73 -67.26
C ALA A 278 12.40 8.21 -66.98
N ASP A 279 11.76 7.49 -67.90
CA ASP A 279 12.03 6.13 -68.40
C ASP A 279 12.80 5.14 -67.52
N ASN A 280 12.13 4.04 -67.16
CA ASN A 280 12.51 2.72 -67.67
C ASN A 280 11.35 1.72 -67.58
N ASP A 281 11.14 1.04 -68.71
CA ASP A 281 10.03 0.15 -69.04
C ASP A 281 10.42 -1.32 -68.80
N ALA A 282 9.43 -2.05 -68.25
CA ALA A 282 9.18 -3.50 -68.29
C ALA A 282 10.09 -4.54 -67.56
N PRO A 283 9.56 -5.76 -67.23
CA PRO A 283 8.19 -6.11 -66.82
C PRO A 283 8.08 -7.03 -65.56
N THR A 284 6.89 -6.92 -64.95
CA THR A 284 6.03 -7.91 -64.25
C THR A 284 6.59 -9.26 -63.80
N ASP A 285 6.50 -9.52 -62.48
CA ASP A 285 5.82 -10.72 -61.96
C ASP A 285 5.18 -10.42 -60.59
N THR A 286 3.88 -10.69 -60.53
CA THR A 286 2.99 -10.43 -59.41
C THR A 286 2.76 -11.75 -58.69
N ASP A 287 3.26 -11.89 -57.47
CA ASP A 287 2.76 -12.86 -56.49
C ASP A 287 2.35 -12.09 -55.22
N PRO A 288 1.06 -11.98 -54.90
CA PRO A 288 0.59 -11.35 -53.68
C PRO A 288 0.12 -12.45 -52.71
N GLU A 289 0.98 -13.00 -51.86
CA GLU A 289 0.53 -13.79 -50.71
C GLU A 289 1.65 -14.00 -49.68
N THR A 290 1.95 -12.95 -48.90
CA THR A 290 2.48 -13.10 -47.52
C THR A 290 2.25 -11.81 -46.72
N ASP A 291 0.99 -11.38 -46.65
CA ASP A 291 0.53 -10.39 -45.65
C ASP A 291 -0.42 -11.11 -44.67
N ALA A 292 0.16 -11.79 -43.67
CA ALA A 292 -0.56 -12.34 -42.53
C ALA A 292 0.36 -12.65 -41.34
N THR A 293 1.24 -11.71 -40.97
CA THR A 293 1.65 -11.54 -39.57
C THR A 293 1.68 -10.06 -39.26
N ARG A 294 0.54 -9.41 -39.45
CA ARG A 294 0.21 -8.18 -38.73
C ARG A 294 0.14 -8.59 -37.26
N ASN A 295 1.23 -8.33 -36.53
CA ASN A 295 1.25 -8.41 -35.07
C ASN A 295 0.00 -7.64 -34.58
N PRO A 296 -0.93 -8.24 -33.80
CA PRO A 296 -2.02 -7.46 -33.26
C PRO A 296 -1.37 -6.37 -32.41
N ALA A 297 -1.44 -5.15 -32.92
CA ALA A 297 -0.82 -4.00 -32.29
C ALA A 297 -1.37 -3.93 -30.87
N SER A 298 -0.48 -4.07 -29.89
CA SER A 298 -0.72 -3.59 -28.54
C SER A 298 -1.35 -2.20 -28.66
N VAL A 299 -2.62 -2.08 -28.25
CA VAL A 299 -3.35 -0.81 -28.34
C VAL A 299 -2.95 -0.01 -27.11
N ILE A 300 -1.86 0.73 -27.22
CA ILE A 300 -1.50 1.74 -26.22
C ILE A 300 -2.43 2.93 -26.43
N ASP A 301 -3.26 3.21 -25.44
CA ASP A 301 -4.08 4.43 -25.38
C ASP A 301 -3.31 5.51 -24.63
N ARG A 302 -2.93 6.58 -25.31
CA ARG A 302 -2.03 7.61 -24.78
C ARG A 302 -2.78 8.88 -24.42
N THR A 303 -2.55 9.38 -23.21
CA THR A 303 -3.09 10.64 -22.70
C THR A 303 -1.93 11.57 -22.32
N PRO A 304 -1.50 12.46 -23.23
CA PRO A 304 -0.50 13.47 -22.89
C PRO A 304 -1.12 14.51 -21.94
N VAL A 305 -0.40 14.85 -20.88
CA VAL A 305 -0.78 15.87 -19.92
C VAL A 305 0.29 16.94 -19.90
N THR A 306 -0.10 18.16 -20.26
CA THR A 306 0.75 19.34 -20.20
C THR A 306 0.38 20.17 -18.97
N GLY A 307 1.36 20.57 -18.17
CA GLY A 307 1.11 21.44 -17.00
C GLY A 307 1.83 20.96 -15.75
N ASP A 308 1.23 21.24 -14.60
CA ASP A 308 1.69 20.85 -13.28
C ASP A 308 1.43 19.35 -13.01
N PHE A 309 1.97 18.85 -11.89
CA PHE A 309 1.75 17.48 -11.46
C PHE A 309 0.33 17.21 -10.98
N GLU A 310 -0.42 18.26 -10.60
CA GLU A 310 -1.81 18.11 -10.21
C GLU A 310 -2.67 17.59 -11.37
N GLY A 311 -2.51 18.16 -12.58
CA GLY A 311 -3.19 17.64 -13.76
C GLY A 311 -2.79 16.20 -14.11
N VAL A 312 -1.55 15.80 -13.79
CA VAL A 312 -1.11 14.41 -13.97
C VAL A 312 -1.80 13.48 -12.96
N ARG A 313 -1.89 13.89 -11.69
CA ARG A 313 -2.59 13.15 -10.63
C ARG A 313 -4.06 12.93 -11.02
N GLU A 314 -4.77 14.00 -11.40
CA GLU A 314 -6.17 13.93 -11.83
C GLU A 314 -6.36 12.98 -13.03
N ALA A 315 -5.42 12.98 -13.99
CA ALA A 315 -5.47 12.08 -15.14
C ALA A 315 -5.31 10.61 -14.72
N ILE A 316 -4.41 10.32 -13.76
CA ILE A 316 -4.24 8.97 -13.21
C ILE A 316 -5.50 8.53 -12.46
N GLU A 317 -6.07 9.38 -11.61
CA GLU A 317 -7.29 9.08 -10.83
C GLU A 317 -8.51 8.84 -11.74
N THR A 318 -8.65 9.66 -12.78
CA THR A 318 -9.67 9.47 -13.82
C THR A 318 -9.48 8.11 -14.50
N MET A 319 -8.24 7.74 -14.83
CA MET A 319 -7.94 6.45 -15.44
C MET A 319 -8.26 5.27 -14.51
N LEU A 320 -7.94 5.38 -13.22
CA LEU A 320 -8.25 4.35 -12.21
C LEU A 320 -9.76 4.17 -12.06
N SER A 321 -10.49 5.27 -11.89
CA SER A 321 -11.95 5.25 -11.68
C SER A 321 -12.71 4.74 -12.91
N GLU A 322 -12.34 5.15 -14.11
CA GLU A 322 -12.90 4.63 -15.37
C GLU A 322 -12.62 3.13 -15.53
N SER A 323 -11.43 2.68 -15.14
CA SER A 323 -11.07 1.27 -15.20
C SER A 323 -12.00 0.41 -14.34
N VAL A 324 -12.48 0.89 -13.20
CA VAL A 324 -13.44 0.12 -12.37
C VAL A 324 -14.89 0.32 -12.79
N SER A 325 -15.23 1.49 -13.34
CA SER A 325 -16.60 1.83 -13.75
C SER A 325 -17.15 0.94 -14.87
N ASP A 326 -16.28 0.43 -15.74
CA ASP A 326 -16.70 -0.36 -16.91
C ASP A 326 -17.19 -1.79 -16.56
N GLN A 327 -16.80 -2.38 -15.42
CA GLN A 327 -17.09 -3.79 -15.13
C GLN A 327 -17.18 -4.11 -13.63
N THR A 328 -18.18 -4.90 -13.26
CA THR A 328 -18.53 -5.22 -11.86
C THR A 328 -17.75 -6.41 -11.26
N ASP A 329 -16.92 -7.11 -12.06
CA ASP A 329 -16.29 -8.40 -11.69
C ASP A 329 -14.75 -8.36 -11.71
N LEU A 330 -14.14 -7.22 -11.39
CA LEU A 330 -12.68 -7.14 -11.31
C LEU A 330 -12.18 -7.76 -10.01
N GLU A 331 -11.38 -8.82 -10.12
CA GLU A 331 -10.68 -9.34 -8.94
C GLU A 331 -9.78 -8.24 -8.35
N PRO A 332 -9.69 -8.13 -7.02
CA PRO A 332 -8.72 -7.27 -6.37
C PRO A 332 -7.31 -7.48 -6.93
N SER A 333 -6.53 -6.39 -7.02
CA SER A 333 -5.21 -6.31 -7.66
C SER A 333 -5.16 -6.63 -9.17
N SER A 334 -6.29 -6.81 -9.86
CA SER A 334 -6.28 -7.02 -11.32
C SER A 334 -5.83 -5.79 -12.10
N LEU A 335 -6.05 -4.60 -11.54
CA LEU A 335 -5.53 -3.33 -12.04
C LEU A 335 -4.11 -3.08 -11.51
N ARG A 336 -3.16 -2.82 -12.42
CA ARG A 336 -1.76 -2.53 -12.12
C ARG A 336 -1.42 -1.12 -12.57
N LEU A 337 -0.93 -0.30 -11.65
CA LEU A 337 -0.45 1.05 -11.92
C LEU A 337 1.07 1.10 -11.79
N CYS A 338 1.75 1.72 -12.76
CA CYS A 338 3.16 2.06 -12.69
C CYS A 338 3.33 3.58 -12.78
N VAL A 339 3.95 4.22 -11.81
CA VAL A 339 4.35 5.64 -11.89
C VAL A 339 5.86 5.69 -12.04
N ASP A 340 6.37 6.21 -13.17
CA ASP A 340 7.78 6.17 -13.52
C ASP A 340 8.32 7.45 -14.18
N SER A 341 9.27 8.18 -13.60
CA SER A 341 9.79 8.07 -12.23
C SER A 341 9.20 9.14 -11.32
N LEU A 342 9.32 8.99 -10.00
CA LEU A 342 8.95 10.03 -9.03
C LEU A 342 9.97 11.18 -8.94
N ARG A 343 11.09 11.13 -9.68
CA ARG A 343 12.14 12.16 -9.60
C ARG A 343 11.61 13.56 -9.92
N PRO A 344 10.81 13.79 -10.96
CA PRO A 344 10.34 15.14 -11.29
C PRO A 344 9.51 15.78 -10.17
N ILE A 345 8.66 15.00 -9.49
CA ILE A 345 7.83 15.47 -8.37
C ILE A 345 8.73 15.90 -7.20
N LEU A 346 9.73 15.09 -6.87
CA LEU A 346 10.66 15.37 -5.78
C LEU A 346 11.62 16.52 -6.11
N GLU A 347 11.99 16.67 -7.38
CA GLU A 347 12.80 17.79 -7.86
C GLU A 347 11.99 19.09 -7.81
N GLU A 348 10.74 19.14 -8.29
CA GLU A 348 9.91 20.36 -8.23
C GLU A 348 9.68 20.83 -6.79
N ALA A 349 9.36 19.90 -5.88
CA ALA A 349 9.26 20.17 -4.45
C ALA A 349 10.57 20.69 -3.80
N SER A 350 11.71 20.51 -4.48
CA SER A 350 13.01 21.06 -4.04
C SER A 350 13.39 22.41 -4.66
N HIS A 351 12.72 22.84 -5.74
CA HIS A 351 13.07 24.04 -6.51
C HIS A 351 12.32 25.31 -6.07
N ASP A 352 11.21 25.21 -5.33
CA ASP A 352 10.43 26.38 -4.88
C ASP A 352 11.08 27.14 -3.69
N ALA A 353 12.24 26.67 -3.22
CA ALA A 353 13.19 27.48 -2.45
C ALA A 353 13.87 28.52 -3.35
N GLY A 354 13.17 29.60 -3.66
CA GLY A 354 13.77 30.76 -4.30
C GLY A 354 15.01 31.26 -3.52
N PRO A 355 16.06 31.76 -4.21
CA PRO A 355 17.22 32.33 -3.53
C PRO A 355 16.82 33.68 -2.92
N GLY A 356 16.31 33.67 -1.69
CA GLY A 356 15.95 34.89 -0.95
C GLY A 356 14.80 34.79 0.06
N SER A 357 14.19 33.62 0.29
CA SER A 357 13.29 33.47 1.45
C SER A 357 14.13 33.15 2.69
N ASP A 358 14.25 34.09 3.62
CA ASP A 358 14.83 33.89 4.97
C ASP A 358 13.97 32.94 5.86
N SER A 359 13.18 32.06 5.27
CA SER A 359 12.44 31.01 5.95
C SER A 359 13.25 29.71 5.87
N ASP A 360 13.99 29.41 6.92
CA ASP A 360 14.65 28.12 7.21
C ASP A 360 13.62 26.96 7.42
N ASP A 361 12.48 26.96 6.73
CA ASP A 361 11.45 25.92 6.85
C ASP A 361 11.68 24.84 5.79
N GLU A 362 12.66 23.96 6.04
CA GLU A 362 12.81 22.66 5.36
C GLU A 362 11.48 21.87 5.35
N ARG A 363 10.59 22.14 6.32
CA ARG A 363 9.26 21.52 6.48
C ARG A 363 8.29 21.77 5.32
N THR A 364 8.42 22.87 4.58
CA THR A 364 7.47 23.19 3.49
C THR A 364 7.72 22.32 2.25
N HIS A 365 8.93 21.79 2.08
CA HIS A 365 9.34 21.01 0.89
C HIS A 365 8.90 19.54 0.95
N ASP A 366 8.61 19.04 2.15
CA ASP A 366 8.07 17.70 2.34
C ASP A 366 6.60 17.65 1.89
N THR A 367 5.88 18.78 2.00
CA THR A 367 4.43 18.89 1.78
C THR A 367 4.01 18.61 0.34
N ASP A 368 4.73 19.08 -0.69
CA ASP A 368 4.23 19.01 -2.07
C ASP A 368 4.26 17.58 -2.66
N ALA A 369 5.33 16.84 -2.39
CA ALA A 369 5.43 15.44 -2.82
C ALA A 369 4.43 14.56 -2.08
N ILE A 370 4.23 14.80 -0.79
CA ILE A 370 3.21 14.12 0.02
C ILE A 370 1.81 14.48 -0.49
N ALA A 371 1.52 15.76 -0.73
CA ALA A 371 0.24 16.22 -1.25
C ALA A 371 -0.11 15.64 -2.62
N PHE A 372 0.88 15.33 -3.46
CA PHE A 372 0.66 14.57 -4.69
C PHE A 372 0.40 13.07 -4.42
N LEU A 373 1.24 12.45 -3.58
CA LEU A 373 1.26 10.99 -3.41
C LEU A 373 0.14 10.46 -2.52
N GLU A 374 -0.21 11.15 -1.43
CA GLU A 374 -1.20 10.71 -0.45
C GLU A 374 -2.59 10.49 -1.09
N PRO A 375 -3.18 11.46 -1.82
CA PRO A 375 -4.47 11.25 -2.49
C PRO A 375 -4.40 10.15 -3.55
N LEU A 376 -3.27 10.03 -4.25
CA LEU A 376 -3.09 9.01 -5.27
C LEU A 376 -2.99 7.60 -4.65
N CYS A 377 -2.27 7.45 -3.55
CA CYS A 377 -2.20 6.20 -2.79
C CYS A 377 -3.59 5.79 -2.28
N GLU A 378 -4.41 6.75 -1.85
CA GLU A 378 -5.79 6.50 -1.44
C GLU A 378 -6.67 6.10 -2.62
N ALA A 379 -6.57 6.79 -3.75
CA ALA A 379 -7.30 6.43 -4.97
C ALA A 379 -6.97 5.00 -5.46
N VAL A 380 -5.71 4.57 -5.32
CA VAL A 380 -5.29 3.18 -5.60
C VAL A 380 -5.94 2.18 -4.63
N ARG A 381 -6.01 2.50 -3.34
CA ARG A 381 -6.66 1.67 -2.32
C ARG A 381 -8.16 1.55 -2.56
N ASP A 382 -8.82 2.64 -2.91
CA ASP A 382 -10.26 2.69 -3.21
C ASP A 382 -10.67 1.73 -4.34
N VAL A 383 -9.80 1.57 -5.34
CA VAL A 383 -10.02 0.64 -6.46
C VAL A 383 -9.36 -0.72 -6.28
N SER A 384 -8.75 -0.99 -5.11
CA SER A 384 -8.01 -2.23 -4.82
C SER A 384 -6.96 -2.56 -5.90
N ALA A 385 -6.30 -1.55 -6.47
CA ALA A 385 -5.24 -1.75 -7.46
C ALA A 385 -3.90 -2.06 -6.77
N LEU A 386 -2.96 -2.69 -7.49
CA LEU A 386 -1.56 -2.68 -7.08
C LEU A 386 -0.82 -1.60 -7.87
N ALA A 387 -0.38 -0.55 -7.17
CA ALA A 387 0.47 0.47 -7.75
C ALA A 387 1.92 0.26 -7.32
N HIS A 388 2.85 0.47 -8.25
CA HIS A 388 4.26 0.65 -7.91
C HIS A 388 4.81 1.95 -8.47
N TYR A 389 5.72 2.53 -7.69
CA TYR A 389 6.24 3.86 -7.90
C TYR A 389 7.76 3.77 -8.00
N VAL A 390 8.33 4.27 -9.09
CA VAL A 390 9.75 4.10 -9.39
C VAL A 390 10.53 5.32 -8.91
N LEU A 391 11.44 5.12 -7.96
CA LEU A 391 12.38 6.15 -7.50
C LEU A 391 13.81 5.57 -7.48
N PRO A 392 14.56 5.66 -8.60
CA PRO A 392 15.82 4.95 -8.77
C PRO A 392 16.99 5.69 -8.09
N VAL A 393 16.94 5.75 -6.77
CA VAL A 393 17.95 6.33 -5.86
C VAL A 393 18.22 5.32 -4.73
N ASP A 394 19.19 5.57 -3.87
CA ASP A 394 19.45 4.68 -2.74
C ASP A 394 18.29 4.71 -1.73
N ARG A 395 17.93 3.56 -1.13
CA ARG A 395 16.86 3.47 -0.12
C ARG A 395 17.12 4.38 1.07
N THR A 396 18.38 4.56 1.45
CA THR A 396 18.78 5.40 2.58
C THR A 396 18.88 6.88 2.21
N SER A 397 18.52 7.26 0.97
CA SER A 397 18.48 8.66 0.59
C SER A 397 17.36 9.42 1.32
N PRO A 398 17.56 10.71 1.64
CA PRO A 398 16.53 11.53 2.27
C PRO A 398 15.23 11.59 1.47
N ALA A 399 15.33 11.52 0.13
CA ALA A 399 14.18 11.51 -0.76
C ALA A 399 13.28 10.28 -0.57
N VAL A 400 13.85 9.11 -0.26
CA VAL A 400 13.08 7.89 0.05
C VAL A 400 12.51 7.99 1.45
N GLU A 401 13.33 8.37 2.44
CA GLU A 401 12.90 8.49 3.85
C GLU A 401 11.68 9.41 4.01
N ARG A 402 11.62 10.49 3.23
CA ARG A 402 10.49 11.43 3.20
C ARG A 402 9.14 10.81 2.84
N ILE A 403 9.11 9.89 1.89
CA ILE A 403 7.86 9.37 1.31
C ILE A 403 7.60 7.90 1.63
N GLU A 404 8.58 7.19 2.22
CA GLU A 404 8.52 5.74 2.43
C GLU A 404 7.29 5.30 3.25
N SER A 405 6.84 6.12 4.20
CA SER A 405 5.67 5.84 5.05
C SER A 405 4.34 5.82 4.31
N LEU A 406 4.23 6.48 3.15
CA LEU A 406 2.99 6.51 2.36
C LEU A 406 2.69 5.17 1.67
N PHE A 407 3.71 4.33 1.52
CA PHE A 407 3.64 3.05 0.81
C PHE A 407 3.40 1.89 1.79
N ASP A 408 2.76 0.83 1.30
CA ASP A 408 2.52 -0.38 2.10
C ASP A 408 3.77 -1.27 2.14
N ALA A 409 4.62 -1.15 1.10
CA ALA A 409 5.91 -1.82 1.04
C ALA A 409 6.95 -1.06 0.21
N THR A 410 8.24 -1.28 0.53
CA THR A 410 9.38 -0.85 -0.30
C THR A 410 10.10 -2.07 -0.85
N VAL A 411 10.35 -2.08 -2.16
CA VAL A 411 11.26 -3.01 -2.83
C VAL A 411 12.59 -2.31 -3.07
N GLU A 412 13.62 -2.76 -2.37
CA GLU A 412 14.99 -2.27 -2.54
C GLU A 412 15.74 -3.16 -3.53
N LEU A 413 16.31 -2.55 -4.56
CA LEU A 413 17.18 -3.20 -5.53
C LEU A 413 18.65 -2.90 -5.24
N ARG A 414 19.50 -3.91 -5.43
CA ARG A 414 20.95 -3.73 -5.45
C ARG A 414 21.63 -4.65 -6.45
N VAL A 415 22.89 -4.33 -6.74
CA VAL A 415 23.80 -5.24 -7.45
C VAL A 415 24.86 -5.70 -6.46
N ASP A 416 24.91 -7.01 -6.19
CA ASP A 416 25.96 -7.64 -5.39
C ASP A 416 26.90 -8.43 -6.32
N GLY A 417 28.07 -7.85 -6.60
CA GLY A 417 28.98 -8.33 -7.63
C GLY A 417 28.35 -8.28 -9.03
N THR A 418 27.93 -9.44 -9.54
CA THR A 418 27.24 -9.57 -10.84
C THR A 418 25.77 -9.96 -10.70
N THR A 419 25.27 -10.09 -9.47
CA THR A 419 23.92 -10.60 -9.22
C THR A 419 23.01 -9.44 -8.84
N ALA A 420 21.96 -9.23 -9.62
CA ALA A 420 20.87 -8.35 -9.24
C ALA A 420 20.05 -9.01 -8.12
N GLN A 421 19.86 -8.30 -7.02
CA GLN A 421 19.13 -8.77 -5.86
C GLN A 421 18.03 -7.77 -5.48
N GLN A 422 17.01 -8.29 -4.81
CA GLN A 422 15.94 -7.49 -4.24
C GLN A 422 15.70 -7.85 -2.77
N ARG A 423 15.10 -6.91 -2.04
CA ARG A 423 14.66 -7.07 -0.67
C ARG A 423 13.36 -6.31 -0.45
N TRP A 424 12.43 -6.92 0.27
CA TRP A 424 11.13 -6.31 0.57
C TRP A 424 11.11 -5.80 2.01
N HIS A 425 10.64 -4.58 2.18
CA HIS A 425 10.32 -3.96 3.45
C HIS A 425 8.79 -3.86 3.51
N LEU A 426 8.16 -4.69 4.35
CA LEU A 426 6.71 -4.74 4.54
C LEU A 426 6.37 -3.90 5.77
N HIS A 427 5.94 -2.66 5.55
CA HIS A 427 5.83 -1.64 6.59
C HIS A 427 4.77 -2.00 7.64
N GLU A 428 3.58 -2.42 7.20
CA GLU A 428 2.48 -2.84 8.09
C GLU A 428 2.87 -3.97 9.06
N SER A 429 3.82 -4.85 8.68
CA SER A 429 4.25 -5.98 9.50
C SER A 429 5.62 -5.78 10.16
N SER A 430 6.21 -4.60 9.99
CA SER A 430 7.58 -4.24 10.36
C SER A 430 8.59 -5.34 10.01
N TYR A 431 8.53 -5.84 8.78
CA TYR A 431 9.33 -6.97 8.36
C TYR A 431 10.17 -6.65 7.14
N THR A 432 11.42 -7.08 7.20
CA THR A 432 12.35 -6.99 6.08
C THR A 432 12.77 -8.40 5.71
N THR A 433 12.62 -8.75 4.43
CA THR A 433 13.10 -10.04 3.93
C THR A 433 14.63 -10.07 3.93
N GLU A 434 15.20 -11.25 3.82
CA GLU A 434 16.60 -11.35 3.38
C GLU A 434 16.72 -10.89 1.93
N TRP A 435 17.95 -10.65 1.47
CA TRP A 435 18.22 -10.43 0.05
C TRP A 435 18.05 -11.72 -0.73
N PHE A 436 17.35 -11.66 -1.86
CA PHE A 436 17.19 -12.79 -2.78
C PHE A 436 17.37 -12.32 -4.22
N ALA A 437 17.56 -13.24 -5.16
CA ALA A 437 17.86 -12.85 -6.53
C ALA A 437 16.65 -12.13 -7.16
N LEU A 438 16.92 -11.08 -7.92
CA LEU A 438 15.86 -10.38 -8.67
C LEU A 438 15.15 -11.33 -9.64
N THR A 439 15.82 -12.39 -10.10
CA THR A 439 15.24 -13.41 -10.99
C THR A 439 14.33 -14.41 -10.27
N ASP A 440 14.45 -14.58 -8.96
CA ASP A 440 13.63 -15.54 -8.23
C ASP A 440 12.15 -15.12 -8.25
N HIS A 441 11.25 -16.11 -8.35
CA HIS A 441 9.80 -15.90 -8.24
C HIS A 441 9.40 -16.03 -6.77
N GLN A 442 8.78 -14.99 -6.20
CA GLN A 442 8.09 -15.04 -4.91
C GLN A 442 6.58 -15.09 -5.10
#